data_AF-F2L0T8-F1
#
_entry.id   AF-F2L0T8-F1
#
_cell.length_a   1.000
_cell.length_b   1.000
_cell.length_c   1.000
_cell.angle_alpha   90.00
_cell.angle_beta   90.00
_cell.angle_gamma   90.00
#
_symmetry.space_group_name_H-M   'P 1'
#
loop_
_entity.id
_entity.type
_entity.pdbx_description
1 polymer ?
#
loop_
_entity_poly.entity_id
_entity_poly.type
_entity_poly.pdbx_seq_one_letter_code
_entity_poly.pdbx_strand_id
1 'polypeptide(L)'
;MLEVVAFVPAKVGICRTCDEVAKAFKIDLTEDLLEEPQDDLAALMAALGMLGDVPVRFTSPISLRGLYLMIKHRSGRVPLVIVNGRLIHSGPVRNPRSLAERIKLSLGK
;
A
#
# COMPACT_ATOMS: atom_id res chain seq x y z
N MET A 1 8.34 9.09 9.73
CA MET A 1 8.29 8.35 8.45
C MET A 1 7.20 7.30 8.53
N LEU A 2 6.24 7.34 7.61
CA LEU A 2 5.13 6.40 7.49
C LEU A 2 5.41 5.44 6.32
N GLU A 3 5.48 4.14 6.61
CA GLU A 3 5.73 3.09 5.64
C GLU A 3 4.57 2.09 5.64
N VAL A 4 4.09 1.75 4.45
CA VAL A 4 2.92 0.90 4.25
C VAL A 4 3.33 -0.28 3.37
N VAL A 5 3.26 -1.50 3.91
CA VAL A 5 3.48 -2.72 3.14
C VAL A 5 2.13 -3.24 2.70
N ALA A 6 1.79 -3.06 1.44
CA ALA A 6 0.48 -3.42 0.92
C ALA A 6 0.59 -3.83 -0.55
N PHE A 7 -0.31 -4.72 -0.97
CA PHE A 7 -0.59 -4.92 -2.38
C PHE A 7 -1.33 -3.70 -2.90
N VAL A 8 -0.67 -2.93 -3.77
CA VAL A 8 -1.24 -1.74 -4.39
C VAL A 8 -1.52 -2.10 -5.85
N PRO A 9 -2.72 -1.83 -6.40
CA PRO A 9 -3.02 -2.06 -7.80
C PRO A 9 -2.03 -1.24 -8.62
N ALA A 10 -1.12 -1.98 -9.24
CA ALA A 10 -0.16 -1.47 -10.17
C ALA A 10 -0.48 -2.15 -11.49
N LYS A 11 -0.80 -1.34 -12.49
CA LYS A 11 -0.79 -1.79 -13.88
C LYS A 11 0.64 -2.15 -14.23
N VAL A 12 0.90 -3.42 -14.47
CA VAL A 12 2.23 -3.88 -14.85
C VAL A 12 2.21 -4.32 -16.31
N GLY A 13 3.06 -3.67 -17.09
CA GLY A 13 3.33 -3.99 -18.48
C GLY A 13 4.78 -4.39 -18.68
N ILE A 14 5.09 -4.82 -19.90
CA ILE A 14 6.39 -5.42 -20.26
C ILE A 14 7.50 -4.37 -20.18
N CYS A 15 7.23 -3.16 -20.67
CA CYS A 15 8.16 -2.04 -20.63
C CYS A 15 7.39 -0.73 -20.82
N ARG A 16 7.78 0.34 -20.12
CA ARG A 16 7.08 1.64 -20.18
C ARG A 16 6.90 2.15 -21.62
N THR A 17 7.95 2.08 -22.43
CA THR A 17 7.91 2.52 -23.84
C THR A 17 6.97 1.65 -24.67
N CYS A 18 6.93 0.35 -24.40
CA CYS A 18 6.06 -0.63 -25.07
C CYS A 18 4.59 -0.33 -24.76
N ASP A 19 4.29 -0.03 -23.49
CA ASP A 19 2.95 0.30 -23.02
C ASP A 19 2.47 1.66 -23.59
N GLU A 20 3.36 2.65 -23.67
CA GLU A 20 3.07 3.97 -24.25
C GLU A 20 2.73 3.86 -25.75
N VAL A 21 3.50 3.08 -26.51
CA VAL A 21 3.22 2.82 -27.93
C VAL A 21 1.90 2.07 -28.11
N ALA A 22 1.66 1.01 -27.33
CA ALA A 22 0.42 0.24 -27.44
C ALA A 22 -0.84 1.04 -27.10
N LYS A 23 -0.76 1.95 -26.12
CA LYS A 23 -1.85 2.87 -25.78
C LYS A 23 -2.23 3.80 -26.94
N ALA A 24 -1.26 4.21 -27.76
CA ALA A 24 -1.54 5.02 -28.96
C ALA A 24 -2.42 4.26 -29.99
N PHE A 25 -2.33 2.93 -30.00
CA PHE A 25 -3.17 2.04 -30.81
C PHE A 25 -4.41 1.52 -30.06
N LYS A 26 -4.72 2.07 -28.88
CA LYS A 26 -5.82 1.64 -28.00
C LYS A 26 -5.73 0.17 -27.55
N ILE A 27 -4.51 -0.36 -27.45
CA ILE A 27 -4.24 -1.70 -26.94
C ILE A 27 -3.72 -1.55 -25.50
N ASP A 28 -4.39 -2.20 -24.54
CA ASP A 28 -3.89 -2.25 -23.16
C ASP A 28 -2.99 -3.48 -23.01
N LEU A 29 -1.68 -3.25 -22.89
CA LEU A 29 -0.67 -4.29 -22.62
C LEU A 29 -0.36 -4.43 -21.12
N THR A 30 -1.07 -3.68 -20.28
CA THR A 30 -0.87 -3.73 -18.83
C THR A 30 -1.94 -4.60 -18.21
N GLU A 31 -1.51 -5.52 -17.35
CA GLU A 31 -2.41 -6.35 -16.56
C GLU A 31 -2.58 -5.74 -15.17
N ASP A 32 -3.80 -5.80 -14.64
CA ASP A 32 -4.05 -5.50 -13.24
C ASP A 32 -3.49 -6.66 -12.42
N LEU A 33 -2.41 -6.42 -11.69
CA LEU A 33 -1.72 -7.45 -10.91
C LEU A 33 -2.55 -8.06 -9.77
N LEU A 34 -3.73 -7.52 -9.46
CA LEU A 34 -4.51 -7.87 -8.27
C LEU A 34 -6.02 -7.79 -8.55
N GLU A 35 -6.66 -8.96 -8.65
CA GLU A 35 -8.12 -9.15 -8.48
C GLU A 35 -8.52 -9.25 -6.97
N GLU A 36 -7.68 -8.78 -6.03
CA GLU A 36 -7.98 -8.80 -4.60
C GLU A 36 -9.08 -7.79 -4.20
N PRO A 37 -9.77 -7.96 -3.05
CA PRO A 37 -10.96 -7.20 -2.71
C PRO A 37 -10.64 -5.71 -2.64
N GLN A 38 -11.26 -4.94 -3.54
CA GLN A 38 -11.08 -3.49 -3.64
C GLN A 38 -11.34 -2.76 -2.31
N ASP A 39 -12.13 -3.35 -1.41
CA ASP A 39 -12.52 -2.80 -0.11
C ASP A 39 -11.34 -2.52 0.83
N ASP A 40 -10.35 -3.41 0.90
CA ASP A 40 -9.30 -3.31 1.93
C ASP A 40 -8.27 -2.20 1.60
N LEU A 41 -7.91 -2.10 0.32
CA LEU A 41 -7.12 -0.99 -0.19
C LEU A 41 -7.90 0.33 -0.12
N ALA A 42 -9.18 0.33 -0.50
CA ALA A 42 -10.01 1.54 -0.43
C ALA A 42 -10.08 2.07 1.01
N ALA A 43 -10.27 1.18 1.99
CA ALA A 43 -10.24 1.53 3.41
C ALA A 43 -8.85 2.03 3.86
N LEU A 44 -7.76 1.40 3.41
CA LEU A 44 -6.40 1.89 3.67
C LEU A 44 -6.20 3.30 3.09
N MET A 45 -6.59 3.54 1.84
CA MET A 45 -6.46 4.84 1.18
C MET A 45 -7.33 5.90 1.86
N ALA A 46 -8.55 5.56 2.27
CA ALA A 46 -9.41 6.44 3.06
C ALA A 46 -8.76 6.83 4.39
N ALA A 47 -8.13 5.87 5.09
CA ALA A 47 -7.41 6.16 6.33
C ALA A 47 -6.21 7.10 6.10
N LEU A 48 -5.43 6.87 5.05
CA LEU A 48 -4.28 7.69 4.69
C LEU A 48 -4.69 9.11 4.27
N GLY A 49 -5.80 9.25 3.52
CA GLY A 49 -6.34 10.54 3.12
C GLY A 49 -6.74 11.45 4.31
N MET A 50 -7.09 10.85 5.46
CA MET A 50 -7.41 11.60 6.70
C MET A 50 -6.18 12.16 7.43
N LEU A 51 -4.96 11.78 7.00
CA LEU A 51 -3.70 12.21 7.63
C LEU A 51 -3.17 13.55 7.09
N GLY A 52 -3.69 14.03 5.95
CA GLY A 52 -3.18 15.21 5.25
C GLY A 52 -1.83 14.95 4.55
N ASP A 53 -0.96 15.96 4.49
CA ASP A 53 0.36 15.91 3.82
C ASP A 53 1.41 15.13 4.64
N VAL A 54 1.16 13.84 4.90
CA VAL A 54 2.15 12.94 5.48
C VAL A 54 2.81 12.14 4.36
N PRO A 55 4.14 12.17 4.20
CA PRO A 55 4.82 11.36 3.20
C PRO A 55 4.67 9.87 3.53
N VAL A 56 4.00 9.14 2.63
CA VAL A 56 3.78 7.69 2.70
C VAL A 56 4.73 6.99 1.74
N ARG A 57 5.50 6.03 2.26
CA ARG A 57 6.26 5.10 1.42
C ARG A 57 5.51 3.79 1.28
N PHE A 58 5.10 3.45 0.06
CA PHE A 58 4.58 2.12 -0.24
C PHE A 58 5.73 1.14 -0.53
N THR A 59 5.62 -0.05 0.05
CA THR A 59 6.57 -1.14 -0.15
C THR A 59 5.79 -2.39 -0.55
N SER A 60 6.14 -3.00 -1.69
CA SER A 60 5.50 -4.25 -2.12
C SER A 60 5.84 -5.38 -1.14
N PRO A 61 4.85 -6.20 -0.69
CA PRO A 61 5.08 -7.37 0.16
C PRO A 61 6.07 -8.37 -0.44
N ILE A 62 6.13 -8.43 -1.77
CA ILE A 62 6.96 -9.36 -2.56
C ILE A 62 8.41 -8.88 -2.73
N SER A 63 8.70 -7.62 -2.40
CA SER A 63 10.05 -7.08 -2.44
C SER A 63 10.88 -7.57 -1.25
N LEU A 64 12.22 -7.62 -1.38
CA LEU A 64 13.12 -7.95 -0.27
C LEU A 64 12.86 -7.09 0.98
N ARG A 65 12.54 -5.81 0.78
CA ARG A 65 12.18 -4.89 1.88
C ARG A 65 10.82 -5.25 2.50
N GLY A 66 9.82 -5.57 1.68
CA GLY A 66 8.50 -6.00 2.16
C GLY A 66 8.61 -7.28 2.99
N LEU A 67 9.28 -8.31 2.45
CA LEU A 67 9.54 -9.57 3.14
C LEU A 67 10.30 -9.34 4.45
N TYR A 68 11.35 -8.50 4.44
CA TYR A 68 12.06 -8.11 5.65
C TYR A 68 11.14 -7.48 6.69
N LEU A 69 10.26 -6.56 6.31
CA LEU A 69 9.33 -5.88 7.23
C LEU A 69 8.27 -6.85 7.78
N MET A 70 7.77 -7.77 6.96
CA MET A 70 6.84 -8.83 7.39
C MET A 70 7.49 -9.74 8.44
N ILE A 71 8.74 -10.17 8.21
CA ILE A 71 9.51 -10.98 9.15
C ILE A 71 9.82 -10.19 10.42
N LYS A 72 10.33 -8.96 10.29
CA LYS A 72 10.68 -8.07 11.41
C LYS A 72 9.52 -7.85 12.37
N HIS A 73 8.32 -7.65 11.82
CA HIS A 73 7.11 -7.42 12.60
C HIS A 73 6.30 -8.69 12.87
N ARG A 74 6.85 -9.87 12.53
CA ARG A 74 6.26 -11.20 12.75
C ARG A 74 4.82 -11.29 12.26
N SER A 75 4.53 -10.68 11.11
CA SER A 75 3.20 -10.74 10.51
C SER A 75 3.27 -10.96 9.01
N GLY A 76 2.60 -12.03 8.58
CA GLY A 76 2.30 -12.30 7.17
C GLY A 76 1.05 -11.59 6.64
N ARG A 77 0.35 -10.81 7.47
CA ARG A 77 -0.94 -10.21 7.13
C ARG A 77 -0.76 -8.76 6.67
N VAL A 78 -1.14 -8.52 5.41
CA VAL A 78 -1.14 -7.20 4.77
C VAL A 78 -2.54 -6.57 4.79
N PRO A 79 -2.67 -5.23 4.72
CA PRO A 79 -1.58 -4.24 4.76
C PRO A 79 -0.90 -4.14 6.14
N LEU A 80 0.40 -3.87 6.15
CA LEU A 80 1.16 -3.46 7.34
C LEU A 80 1.30 -1.94 7.33
N VAL A 81 0.99 -1.29 8.45
CA VAL A 81 1.22 0.16 8.61
C VAL A 81 2.26 0.37 9.69
N ILE A 82 3.36 1.01 9.32
CA ILE A 82 4.55 1.20 10.17
C ILE A 82 4.82 2.70 10.29
N VAL A 83 4.83 3.21 11.51
CA VAL A 83 5.12 4.61 11.82
C VAL A 83 6.41 4.67 12.62
N ASN A 84 7.42 5.38 12.12
CA ASN A 84 8.70 5.56 12.80
C ASN A 84 9.34 4.22 13.24
N GLY A 85 9.19 3.18 12.42
CA GLY A 85 9.72 1.84 12.68
C GLY A 85 8.88 0.98 13.64
N ARG A 86 7.75 1.49 14.14
CA ARG A 86 6.81 0.75 15.00
C ARG A 86 5.60 0.30 14.19
N LEU A 87 5.18 -0.95 14.37
CA LEU A 87 3.97 -1.49 13.73
C LEU A 87 2.73 -0.90 14.40
N ILE A 88 1.87 -0.26 13.61
CA ILE A 88 0.60 0.33 14.05
C ILE A 88 -0.61 -0.49 13.60
N HIS A 89 -0.48 -1.22 12.49
CA HIS A 89 -1.55 -2.06 11.94
C HIS A 89 -0.99 -3.25 11.18
N SER A 90 -1.72 -4.36 11.19
CA SER A 90 -1.46 -5.51 10.34
C SER A 90 -2.76 -6.23 9.99
N GLY A 91 -2.92 -6.55 8.71
CA GLY A 91 -4.07 -7.27 8.18
C GLY A 91 -5.19 -6.34 7.69
N PRO A 92 -6.39 -6.87 7.47
CA PRO A 92 -7.49 -6.11 6.86
C PRO A 92 -7.87 -4.83 7.60
N VAL A 93 -8.23 -3.79 6.85
CA VAL A 93 -8.61 -2.46 7.36
C VAL A 93 -10.13 -2.40 7.47
N ARG A 94 -10.68 -2.82 8.61
CA ARG A 94 -12.13 -2.80 8.86
C ARG A 94 -12.70 -1.41 9.14
N ASN A 95 -11.91 -0.52 9.74
CA ASN A 95 -12.34 0.83 10.09
C ASN A 95 -11.23 1.86 9.76
N PRO A 96 -11.40 2.66 8.69
CA PRO A 96 -10.39 3.61 8.25
C PRO A 96 -10.17 4.75 9.24
N ARG A 97 -11.21 5.22 9.94
CA ARG A 97 -11.10 6.31 10.92
C ARG A 97 -10.25 5.90 12.12
N SER A 98 -10.52 4.71 12.66
CA SER A 98 -9.74 4.16 13.77
C SER A 98 -8.26 4.00 13.38
N LEU A 99 -7.99 3.50 12.17
CA LEU A 99 -6.61 3.40 11.67
C LEU A 99 -5.94 4.78 11.59
N ALA A 100 -6.62 5.77 11.03
CA ALA A 100 -6.09 7.13 10.90
C ALA A 100 -5.76 7.76 12.27
N GLU A 101 -6.63 7.60 13.26
CA GLU A 101 -6.39 8.10 14.63
C GLU A 101 -5.16 7.46 15.27
N ARG A 102 -5.01 6.13 15.15
CA ARG A 102 -3.81 5.44 15.67
C ARG A 102 -2.53 5.93 15.00
N ILE A 103 -2.59 6.23 13.70
CA ILE A 103 -1.44 6.77 12.97
C ILE A 103 -1.14 8.20 13.43
N LYS A 104 -2.15 9.07 13.60
CA LYS A 104 -1.97 10.45 14.11
C LYS A 104 -1.31 10.46 15.50
N LEU A 105 -1.84 9.67 16.42
CA LEU A 105 -1.26 9.49 17.76
C LEU A 105 0.20 9.05 17.70
N SER A 106 0.54 8.15 16.76
CA SER A 106 1.90 7.65 16.58
C SER A 106 2.84 8.64 15.88
N LEU A 107 2.30 9.61 15.16
CA LEU A 107 3.03 10.73 14.54
C LEU A 107 3.20 11.91 15.51
N GLY A 108 2.58 11.87 16.69
CA GLY A 108 2.57 12.98 17.65
C GLY A 108 1.69 14.15 17.21
N LYS A 109 0.65 13.87 16.41
CA LYS A 109 -0.36 14.82 15.95
C LYS A 109 -1.75 14.48 16.50
#